data_AF-A0A257JWW4-F1
#
_entry.id   AF-A0A257JWW4-F1
#
_cell.length_a   1.000
_cell.length_b   1.000
_cell.length_c   1.000
_cell.angle_alpha   90.00
_cell.angle_beta   90.00
_cell.angle_gamma   90.00
#
_symmetry.space_group_name_H-M   'P 1'
#
loop_
_entity.id
_entity.type
_entity.pdbx_description
1 polymer ?
#
loop_
_entity_poly.entity_id
_entity_poly.type
_entity_poly.pdbx_seq_one_letter_code
_entity_poly.pdbx_strand_id
1 'polypeptide(L)' 'MHDTWNISVLSNQPNAKIYIFDRFGKLLKQISTTNPGGWDGTYNGQPMIADDYWFVVKYQEQGVNKEFRAHITLKR' A
#
# COMPACT_ATOMS: atom_id res chain seq x y z
N MET A 1 0.46 19.80 -0.39
CA MET A 1 0.64 18.50 0.31
C MET A 1 -0.33 17.54 -0.36
N HIS A 2 0.14 16.43 -0.93
CA HIS A 2 -0.75 15.45 -1.58
C HIS A 2 -1.21 14.45 -0.53
N ASP A 3 -2.51 14.14 -0.52
CA ASP A 3 -3.05 13.08 0.32
C ASP A 3 -2.50 11.75 -0.18
N THR A 4 -1.82 11.03 0.72
CA THR A 4 -1.30 9.70 0.41
C THR A 4 -1.95 8.67 1.32
N TRP A 5 -2.24 7.51 0.76
CA TRP A 5 -2.79 6.38 1.48
C TRP A 5 -1.68 5.49 2.03
N ASN A 6 -1.75 5.17 3.33
CA ASN A 6 -0.87 4.24 4.04
C ASN A 6 -1.62 3.64 5.24
N ILE A 7 -1.05 2.63 5.90
CA ILE A 7 -1.61 1.92 7.05
C ILE A 7 -0.94 2.40 8.33
N SER A 8 -1.53 3.44 8.93
CA SER A 8 -0.96 4.14 10.11
C SER A 8 -0.81 3.25 11.34
N VAL A 9 -1.66 2.23 11.53
CA VAL A 9 -1.58 1.30 12.66
C VAL A 9 -0.29 0.47 12.67
N LEU A 10 0.40 0.36 11.53
CA LEU A 10 1.69 -0.34 11.41
C LEU A 10 2.88 0.62 11.34
N SER A 11 2.70 1.90 11.69
CA SER A 11 3.75 2.93 11.62
C SER A 11 4.97 2.69 12.51
N ASN A 12 4.85 1.82 13.52
CA ASN A 12 5.95 1.41 14.40
C ASN A 12 6.59 0.05 14.00
N GLN A 13 6.20 -0.51 12.85
CA GLN A 13 6.69 -1.80 12.35
C GLN A 13 7.65 -1.59 11.18
N PRO A 14 8.97 -1.40 11.40
CA PRO A 14 9.96 -1.12 10.33
C PRO A 14 10.07 -2.22 9.28
N ASN A 15 9.75 -3.45 9.67
CA ASN A 15 9.76 -4.60 8.78
C ASN A 15 8.47 -4.74 7.97
N ALA A 16 7.42 -3.96 8.28
CA ALA A 16 6.17 -4.03 7.56
C ALA A 16 6.28 -3.36 6.18
N LYS A 17 5.78 -4.06 5.16
CA LYS A 17 5.75 -3.60 3.77
C LYS A 17 4.35 -3.75 3.20
N ILE A 18 3.92 -2.74 2.46
CA ILE A 18 2.67 -2.74 1.70
C ILE A 18 3.04 -2.86 0.22
N TYR A 19 2.37 -3.78 -0.47
CA TYR A 19 2.48 -4.00 -1.91
C TYR A 19 1.13 -3.67 -2.53
N ILE A 20 1.10 -2.82 -3.55
CA ILE A 20 -0.13 -2.38 -4.23
C ILE A 20 -0.12 -2.91 -5.66
N PHE A 21 -1.26 -3.43 -6.09
CA PHE A 21 -1.46 -4.10 -7.36
C PHE A 21 -2.65 -3.52 -8.13
N ASP A 22 -2.57 -3.54 -9.46
CA ASP A 22 -3.75 -3.31 -10.30
C ASP A 22 -4.64 -4.56 -10.37
N ARG A 23 -5.78 -4.44 -11.06
CA ARG A 23 -6.75 -5.52 -11.27
C ARG A 23 -6.22 -6.75 -12.03
N PHE A 24 -5.08 -6.61 -12.70
CA PHE A 24 -4.42 -7.71 -13.41
C PHE A 24 -3.32 -8.37 -12.57
N GLY A 25 -3.12 -7.92 -11.33
CA GLY A 25 -2.09 -8.43 -10.42
C GLY A 25 -0.71 -7.85 -10.67
N LYS A 26 -0.56 -6.80 -11.48
CA LYS A 26 0.73 -6.13 -11.68
C LYS A 26 1.08 -5.31 -10.44
N LEU A 27 2.29 -5.51 -9.90
CA LEU A 27 2.81 -4.69 -8.81
C LEU A 27 3.03 -3.24 -9.28
N LEU A 28 2.34 -2.31 -8.65
CA LEU A 28 2.44 -0.87 -8.93
C LEU A 28 3.41 -0.18 -7.96
N LYS A 29 3.34 -0.51 -6.67
CA LYS A 29 4.12 0.18 -5.64
C LYS A 29 4.46 -0.75 -4.49
N GLN A 30 5.62 -0.52 -3.88
CA GLN A 30 5.98 -1.02 -2.57
C GLN A 30 6.21 0.16 -1.63
N ILE A 31 5.62 0.11 -0.44
CA ILE A 31 5.62 1.21 0.53
C ILE A 31 6.06 0.66 1.89
N SER A 32 6.83 1.47 2.63
CA SER A 32 7.16 1.22 4.03
C SER A 32 6.08 1.84 4.91
N THR A 33 5.68 1.16 5.99
CA THR A 33 4.68 1.71 6.92
C THR A 33 5.25 2.81 7.83
N THR A 34 6.57 2.87 7.98
CA THR A 34 7.27 3.78 8.92
C THR A 34 7.64 5.15 8.35
N ASN A 35 7.63 5.32 7.03
CA ASN A 35 7.97 6.60 6.40
C ASN A 35 6.68 7.35 6.06
N PRO A 36 6.69 8.70 6.09
CA PRO A 36 5.50 9.51 5.80
C PRO A 36 5.04 9.44 4.32
N GLY A 37 5.69 8.63 3.48
CA GLY A 37 5.28 8.40 2.10
C GLY A 37 4.23 7.28 2.03
N GLY A 38 3.13 7.53 1.31
CA GLY A 38 2.11 6.55 0.97
C GLY A 38 1.96 6.38 -0.54
N TRP A 39 0.80 5.88 -0.94
CA TRP A 39 0.37 5.87 -2.34
C TRP A 39 -0.63 6.99 -2.59
N ASP A 40 -0.36 7.82 -3.57
CA ASP A 40 -1.22 8.94 -3.98
C ASP A 40 -2.09 8.61 -5.20
N GLY A 41 -2.17 7.33 -5.59
CA GLY A 41 -2.88 6.91 -6.79
C GLY A 41 -2.07 7.13 -8.09
N THR A 42 -0.74 7.29 -8.01
CA THR A 42 0.13 7.38 -9.19
C THR A 42 1.00 6.14 -9.41
N TYR A 43 1.35 5.87 -10.66
CA TYR A 43 2.32 4.86 -11.06
C TYR A 43 3.29 5.47 -12.09
N ASN A 44 4.59 5.42 -11.83
CA ASN A 44 5.62 6.06 -12.66
C ASN A 44 5.33 7.54 -12.98
N GLY A 45 4.82 8.28 -12.01
CA GLY A 45 4.47 9.70 -12.16
C GLY A 45 3.18 9.97 -12.93
N GLN A 46 2.49 8.94 -13.41
CA GLN A 46 1.21 9.06 -14.11
C GLN A 46 0.03 8.75 -13.16
N PRO A 47 -1.06 9.54 -13.20
CA PRO A 47 -2.26 9.26 -12.43
C PRO A 47 -2.93 7.97 -12.90
N MET A 48 -3.31 7.13 -11.96
CA MET A 48 -4.07 5.91 -12.25
C MET A 48 -5.56 6.21 -12.44
N ILE A 49 -6.27 5.32 -13.14
CA ILE A 49 -7.71 5.45 -13.38
C ILE A 49 -8.52 5.23 -12.09
N ALA A 50 -9.77 5.71 -12.06
CA ALA A 50 -10.70 5.34 -10.99
C ALA A 50 -11.10 3.87 -11.16
N ASP A 51 -10.57 3.02 -10.29
CA ASP A 51 -10.75 1.56 -10.31
C ASP A 51 -10.44 1.02 -8.90
N ASP A 52 -10.64 -0.27 -8.69
CA ASP A 52 -10.19 -0.98 -7.50
C ASP A 52 -8.71 -1.36 -7.62
N TYR A 53 -8.01 -1.24 -6.49
CA TYR A 53 -6.61 -1.60 -6.34
C TYR A 53 -6.44 -2.52 -5.15
N TRP A 54 -5.70 -3.60 -5.33
CA TRP A 54 -5.47 -4.59 -4.29
C TRP A 54 -4.19 -4.27 -3.56
N PHE A 55 -4.15 -4.56 -2.27
CA PHE A 55 -2.92 -4.45 -1.51
C PHE A 55 -2.69 -5.67 -0.63
N VAL A 56 -1.41 -5.96 -0.43
CA VAL A 56 -0.91 -6.99 0.47
C VAL A 56 0.01 -6.32 1.48
N VAL A 57 -0.24 -6.57 2.76
CA VAL A 57 0.59 -6.11 3.86
C VAL A 57 1.34 -7.30 4.41
N LYS A 58 2.66 -7.24 4.41
CA LYS A 58 3.51 -8.21 5.09
C LYS A 58 4.07 -7.55 6.34
N TYR A 59 3.87 -8.15 7.50
CA TYR A 59 4.32 -7.61 8.78
C TYR A 59 4.69 -8.74 9.73
N GLN A 60 5.31 -8.41 10.86
CA GLN A 60 5.70 -9.38 11.87
C GLN A 60 4.94 -9.09 13.17
N GLU A 61 4.40 -10.14 13.79
CA GLU A 61 3.70 -10.05 15.06
C GLU A 61 4.22 -11.18 15.97
N GLN A 62 4.77 -10.82 17.14
CA GLN A 62 5.35 -11.76 18.10
C GLN A 62 6.40 -12.71 17.49
N GLY A 63 7.23 -12.21 16.56
CA GLY A 63 8.22 -13.02 15.88
C GLY A 63 7.70 -13.79 14.66
N VAL A 64 6.38 -13.85 14.45
CA VAL A 64 5.75 -14.59 13.36
C VAL A 64 5.43 -13.66 12.19
N ASN A 65 5.79 -14.07 10.97
CA ASN A 65 5.43 -13.36 9.75
C ASN A 65 3.95 -13.54 9.45
N LYS A 66 3.26 -12.43 9.22
CA LYS A 66 1.85 -12.38 8.87
C LYS A 66 1.63 -11.63 7.57
N GLU A 67 0.52 -11.95 6.92
CA GLU A 67 0.09 -11.31 5.69
C GLU A 67 -1.39 -10.94 5.77
N PHE A 68 -1.72 -9.73 5.34
CA PHE A 68 -3.10 -9.24 5.22
C PHE A 68 -3.35 -8.78 3.79
N ARG A 69 -4.55 -9.06 3.25
CA ARG A 69 -4.95 -8.73 1.89
C ARG A 69 -6.29 -8.03 1.88
N ALA A 70 -6.38 -6.93 1.15
CA ALA A 70 -7.63 -6.22 0.92
C ALA A 70 -7.53 -5.37 -0.36
N HIS A 71 -8.51 -4.51 -0.59
CA HIS A 71 -8.54 -3.59 -1.74
C HIS A 71 -8.99 -2.20 -1.30
N ILE A 72 -8.69 -1.21 -2.13
CA ILE A 72 -9.14 0.18 -2.02
C ILE A 72 -9.69 0.62 -3.37
N THR A 73 -10.80 1.36 -3.34
CA THR A 73 -11.36 2.00 -4.55
C THR A 73 -10.78 3.40 -4.69
N LEU A 74 -10.10 3.69 -5.79
CA LEU A 74 -9.65 5.05 -6.10
C LEU A 74 -10.82 5.84 -6.70
N LYS A 75 -11.26 6.89 -5.98
CA LYS A 75 -12.30 7.82 -6.46
C LYS A 75 -11.65 9.11 -7.00
N ARG A 76 -12.35 9.77 -7.93
CA ARG A 76 -11.95 11.05 -8.55
C ARG A 76 -12.98 12.12 -8.23
#